data_AF-A0A933BTB3-F1
#
_entry.id   AF-A0A933BTB3-F1
#
_cell.length_a   1.000
_cell.length_b   1.000
_cell.length_c   1.000
_cell.angle_alpha   90.00
_cell.angle_beta   90.00
_cell.angle_gamma   90.00
#
_symmetry.space_group_name_H-M   'P 1'
#
loop_
_entity.id
_entity.type
_entity.pdbx_description
1 polymer ?
#
loop_
_entity_poly.entity_id
_entity_poly.type
_entity_poly.pdbx_seq_one_letter_code
_entity_poly.pdbx_strand_id
1 'polypeptide(L)'
;MVNEIPQADITLTRLRQRPVLDATGAPVGCLKDLVVHFRGIFPQVTKILVARPTEEDLLVGWEQVAGLDPEPGGALRLACAADAVRPQSLRLSEMLLAKNILDKKVMDTARRRVVRVNDVGLKQQDGRYVVVWVDVGMRGLLRHLLPEPVLEAFTRTLRLSLPRDVVSWEHVEPIETELTRAKRQAVYSKLARLHPADIADIVEELNPSERATILQALDAETAGEALA
;
A
#
# COMPACT_ATOMS: atom_id res chain seq x y z
N MET A 1 -11.62 -23.45 -1.12
CA MET A 1 -10.67 -23.11 -2.21
C MET A 1 -9.80 -22.01 -1.67
N VAL A 2 -8.49 -22.27 -1.51
CA VAL A 2 -7.55 -21.24 -1.08
C VAL A 2 -7.34 -20.35 -2.30
N ASN A 3 -7.85 -19.12 -2.27
CA ASN A 3 -7.51 -18.14 -3.31
C ASN A 3 -6.01 -17.88 -3.20
N GLU A 4 -5.24 -18.37 -4.19
CA GLU A 4 -3.83 -18.03 -4.29
C GLU A 4 -3.71 -16.52 -4.51
N ILE A 5 -2.88 -15.88 -3.69
CA ILE A 5 -2.63 -14.44 -3.80
C ILE A 5 -1.91 -14.21 -5.14
N PRO A 6 -2.43 -13.35 -6.03
CA PRO A 6 -1.82 -13.14 -7.33
C PRO A 6 -0.37 -12.64 -7.19
N GLN A 7 0.55 -13.22 -7.96
CA GLN A 7 1.91 -12.72 -8.03
C GLN A 7 1.92 -11.28 -8.59
N ALA A 8 2.66 -10.38 -7.93
CA ALA A 8 2.89 -9.02 -8.43
C ALA A 8 4.15 -8.96 -9.29
N ASP A 9 4.11 -8.13 -10.31
CA ASP A 9 5.24 -7.84 -11.19
C ASP A 9 6.15 -6.77 -10.60
N ILE A 10 5.56 -5.80 -9.88
CA ILE A 10 6.29 -4.72 -9.24
C ILE A 10 5.57 -4.23 -7.98
N THR A 11 6.28 -3.52 -7.10
CA THR A 11 5.70 -2.87 -5.93
C THR A 11 5.67 -1.35 -6.06
N LEU A 12 4.70 -0.72 -5.40
CA LEU A 12 4.54 0.73 -5.41
C LEU A 12 5.79 1.45 -4.88
N THR A 13 6.40 0.97 -3.80
CA THR A 13 7.62 1.58 -3.25
C THR A 13 8.78 1.53 -4.23
N ARG A 14 8.90 0.47 -5.04
CA ARG A 14 9.91 0.36 -6.10
C ARG A 14 9.62 1.24 -7.32
N LEU A 15 8.36 1.58 -7.55
CA LEU A 15 7.94 2.45 -8.64
C LEU A 15 8.18 3.92 -8.32
N ARG A 16 7.88 4.32 -7.09
CA ARG A 16 8.06 5.70 -6.64
C ARG A 16 9.50 6.14 -6.81
N GLN A 17 9.68 7.44 -7.05
CA GLN A 17 10.95 8.11 -7.32
C GLN A 17 11.66 7.69 -8.62
N ARG A 18 11.12 6.75 -9.40
CA ARG A 18 11.65 6.45 -10.74
C ARG A 18 11.52 7.68 -11.65
N PRO A 19 12.50 7.94 -12.53
CA PRO A 19 12.41 9.02 -13.50
C PRO A 19 11.21 8.83 -14.42
N VAL A 20 10.56 9.93 -14.77
CA VAL A 20 9.56 10.00 -15.84
C VAL A 20 10.17 10.78 -16.98
N LEU A 21 10.30 10.12 -18.12
CA LEU A 21 10.86 10.68 -19.35
C LEU A 21 9.74 10.84 -20.39
N ASP A 22 9.87 11.84 -21.24
CA ASP A 22 8.97 12.02 -22.37
C ASP A 22 9.32 11.09 -23.54
N ALA A 23 8.59 11.19 -24.65
CA ALA A 23 8.84 10.37 -25.84
C ALA A 23 10.21 10.61 -26.51
N THR A 24 10.87 11.74 -26.23
CA THR A 24 12.21 12.08 -26.73
C THR A 24 13.33 11.63 -25.79
N GLY A 25 12.96 11.15 -24.59
CA GLY A 25 13.91 10.81 -23.53
C GLY A 25 14.25 11.98 -22.61
N ALA A 26 13.62 13.15 -22.79
CA ALA A 26 13.83 14.30 -21.92
C ALA A 26 13.18 14.07 -20.54
N PRO A 27 13.81 14.53 -19.45
CA PRO A 27 13.27 14.36 -18.11
C PRO A 27 12.05 15.27 -17.89
N VAL A 28 10.93 14.68 -17.47
CA VAL A 28 9.71 15.39 -17.06
C VAL A 28 9.67 15.58 -15.54
N GLY A 29 10.18 14.59 -14.79
CA GLY A 29 10.19 14.60 -13.33
C GLY A 29 10.40 13.19 -12.78
N CYS A 30 9.85 12.92 -11.59
CA CYS A 30 9.90 11.59 -10.98
C CYS A 30 8.50 11.12 -10.55
N LEU A 31 8.24 9.81 -10.58
CA LEU A 31 6.97 9.26 -10.16
C LEU A 31 6.76 9.49 -8.66
N LYS A 32 5.75 10.27 -8.29
CA LYS A 32 5.39 10.58 -6.90
C LYS A 32 4.41 9.57 -6.33
N ASP A 33 3.35 9.28 -7.09
CA ASP A 33 2.25 8.41 -6.69
C ASP A 33 1.51 7.86 -7.93
N LEU A 34 0.68 6.83 -7.72
CA LEU A 34 -0.27 6.30 -8.69
C LEU A 34 -1.68 6.71 -8.29
N VAL A 35 -2.53 6.96 -9.29
CA VAL A 35 -3.96 7.12 -9.09
C VAL A 35 -4.66 5.85 -9.52
N VAL A 36 -5.51 5.33 -8.64
CA VAL A 36 -6.32 4.15 -8.91
C VAL A 36 -7.80 4.46 -8.94
N HIS A 37 -8.53 3.70 -9.75
CA HIS A 37 -9.97 3.67 -9.79
C HIS A 37 -10.49 2.28 -9.39
N PHE A 38 -11.51 2.24 -8.54
CA PHE A 38 -12.13 1.02 -8.04
C PHE A 38 -13.14 0.48 -9.06
N ARG A 39 -12.67 -0.26 -10.06
CA ARG A 39 -13.51 -0.94 -11.04
C ARG A 39 -13.37 -2.46 -10.86
N GLY A 40 -14.37 -3.09 -10.26
CA GLY A 40 -14.28 -4.51 -9.87
C GLY A 40 -13.48 -4.72 -8.58
N ILE A 41 -12.92 -5.93 -8.42
CA ILE A 41 -12.21 -6.34 -7.19
C ILE A 41 -10.85 -5.65 -7.08
N PHE A 42 -10.07 -5.63 -8.17
CA PHE A 42 -8.71 -5.08 -8.19
C PHE A 42 -8.71 -3.65 -8.75
N PRO A 43 -8.32 -2.63 -7.96
CA PRO A 43 -8.26 -1.25 -8.42
C PRO A 43 -7.27 -1.11 -9.58
N GLN A 44 -7.68 -0.41 -10.62
CA GLN A 44 -6.87 -0.20 -11.81
C GLN A 44 -6.18 1.16 -11.74
N VAL A 45 -4.90 1.20 -12.10
CA VAL A 45 -4.17 2.45 -12.26
C VAL A 45 -4.74 3.22 -13.45
N THR A 46 -5.19 4.45 -13.21
CA THR A 46 -5.74 5.35 -14.24
C THR A 46 -4.83 6.52 -14.56
N LYS A 47 -3.97 6.93 -13.61
CA LYS A 47 -3.06 8.08 -13.77
C LYS A 47 -1.78 7.88 -12.96
N ILE A 48 -0.77 8.66 -13.32
CA ILE A 48 0.45 8.85 -12.53
C ILE A 48 0.51 10.29 -12.03
N LEU A 49 1.03 10.49 -10.82
CA LEU A 49 1.38 11.80 -10.30
C LEU A 49 2.89 11.95 -10.42
N VAL A 50 3.33 12.96 -11.17
CA VAL A 50 4.74 13.25 -11.45
C VAL A 50 5.17 14.45 -10.60
N ALA A 51 6.13 14.25 -9.71
CA ALA A 51 6.78 15.34 -9.00
C ALA A 51 7.73 16.06 -9.95
N ARG A 52 7.61 17.39 -10.03
CA ARG A 52 8.49 18.23 -10.85
C ARG A 52 9.34 19.13 -9.94
N PRO A 53 10.63 19.36 -10.23
CA PRO A 53 11.50 20.13 -9.33
C PRO A 53 11.12 21.61 -9.19
N THR A 54 10.67 22.23 -10.29
CA THR A 54 10.45 23.69 -10.39
C THR A 54 9.00 24.07 -10.63
N GLU A 55 8.13 23.09 -10.83
CA GLU A 55 6.72 23.28 -11.18
C GLU A 55 5.84 22.44 -10.26
N GLU A 56 4.54 22.73 -10.25
CA GLU A 56 3.57 21.92 -9.51
C GLU A 56 3.57 20.46 -10.00
N ASP A 57 3.14 19.54 -9.13
CA ASP A 57 3.00 18.14 -9.53
C ASP A 57 2.08 18.01 -10.75
N LEU A 58 2.49 17.18 -11.70
CA LEU A 58 1.76 16.95 -12.93
C LEU A 58 1.02 15.62 -12.86
N LEU A 59 -0.30 15.65 -13.00
CA LEU A 59 -1.11 14.45 -13.08
C LEU A 59 -1.32 14.04 -14.54
N VAL A 60 -0.85 12.86 -14.92
CA VAL A 60 -0.85 12.36 -16.30
C VAL A 60 -1.70 11.10 -16.39
N GLY A 61 -2.64 11.07 -17.34
CA GLY A 61 -3.48 9.89 -17.57
C GLY A 61 -2.67 8.71 -18.11
N TRP A 62 -3.05 7.49 -17.72
CA TRP A 62 -2.33 6.26 -18.12
C TRP A 62 -2.29 6.07 -19.64
N GLU A 63 -3.26 6.63 -20.38
CA GLU A 63 -3.26 6.62 -21.83
C GLU A 63 -2.09 7.38 -22.48
N GLN A 64 -1.43 8.27 -21.72
CA GLN A 64 -0.24 9.00 -22.16
C GLN A 64 1.06 8.33 -21.69
N VAL A 65 0.99 7.16 -21.04
CA VAL A 65 2.14 6.37 -20.61
C VAL A 65 2.41 5.30 -21.66
N ALA A 66 3.58 5.34 -22.29
CA ALA A 66 4.00 4.34 -23.28
C ALA A 66 4.44 3.04 -22.62
N GLY A 67 5.05 3.13 -21.44
CA GLY A 67 5.46 1.94 -20.70
C GLY A 67 6.35 2.26 -19.50
N LEU A 68 6.64 1.20 -18.76
CA LEU A 68 7.59 1.18 -17.65
C LEU A 68 8.74 0.27 -18.04
N ASP A 69 9.96 0.74 -17.83
CA ASP A 69 11.15 -0.11 -17.92
C ASP A 69 11.17 -1.11 -16.73
N PRO A 70 11.14 -2.43 -17.00
CA PRO A 70 11.08 -3.46 -15.97
C PRO A 70 12.35 -3.51 -15.10
N GLU A 71 13.47 -2.98 -15.57
CA GLU A 71 14.73 -3.03 -14.82
C GLU A 71 14.63 -2.26 -13.49
N PRO A 72 15.36 -2.70 -12.44
CA PRO A 72 15.45 -1.96 -11.20
C PRO A 72 15.98 -0.53 -11.44
N GLY A 73 15.18 0.47 -11.08
CA GLY A 73 15.52 1.89 -11.32
C GLY A 73 15.23 2.39 -12.73
N GLY A 74 14.66 1.55 -13.61
CA GLY A 74 14.24 1.94 -14.95
C GLY A 74 13.17 3.03 -14.95
N ALA A 75 13.14 3.83 -16.02
CA ALA A 75 12.25 5.00 -16.14
C ALA A 75 10.82 4.63 -16.60
N LEU A 76 9.85 5.47 -16.23
CA LEU A 76 8.56 5.54 -16.92
C LEU A 76 8.74 6.40 -18.20
N ARG A 77 8.16 5.96 -19.32
CA ARG A 77 8.16 6.72 -20.56
C ARG A 77 6.76 7.18 -20.93
N LEU A 78 6.62 8.46 -21.24
CA LEU A 78 5.40 9.01 -21.81
C LEU A 78 5.37 8.75 -23.32
N ALA A 79 4.16 8.69 -23.87
CA ALA A 79 3.91 8.48 -25.29
C ALA A 79 4.04 9.77 -26.13
N CYS A 80 4.20 10.92 -25.49
CA CYS A 80 4.34 12.22 -26.14
C CYS A 80 5.49 13.04 -25.52
N ALA A 81 5.90 14.10 -26.22
CA ALA A 81 6.87 15.07 -25.73
C ALA A 81 6.29 15.85 -24.53
N ALA A 82 7.17 16.40 -23.67
CA ALA A 82 6.79 17.04 -22.42
C ALA A 82 5.78 18.21 -22.60
N ASP A 83 5.91 18.98 -23.68
CA ASP A 83 5.04 20.10 -24.04
C ASP A 83 3.67 19.67 -24.59
N ALA A 84 3.55 18.43 -25.06
CA ALA A 84 2.32 17.84 -25.58
C ALA A 84 1.53 17.06 -24.51
N VAL A 85 2.10 16.88 -23.30
CA VAL A 85 1.41 16.21 -22.19
C VAL A 85 0.17 17.01 -21.82
N ARG A 86 -0.96 16.32 -21.72
CA ARG A 86 -2.24 16.90 -21.28
C ARG A 86 -2.44 16.62 -19.79
N PRO A 87 -2.30 17.63 -18.91
CA PRO A 87 -2.57 17.46 -17.50
C PRO A 87 -4.02 17.03 -17.27
N GLN A 88 -4.23 16.20 -16.26
CA GLN A 88 -5.57 15.81 -15.82
C GLN A 88 -5.80 16.21 -14.37
N SER A 89 -7.06 16.18 -13.93
CA SER A 89 -7.42 16.39 -12.52
C SER A 89 -7.88 15.09 -11.89
N LEU A 90 -7.73 14.97 -10.58
CA LEU A 90 -8.21 13.80 -9.82
C LEU A 90 -9.75 13.78 -9.82
N ARG A 91 -10.36 12.63 -10.17
CA ARG A 91 -11.82 12.46 -10.13
C ARG A 91 -12.26 11.99 -8.73
N LEU A 92 -13.53 12.21 -8.38
CA LEU A 92 -14.10 11.77 -7.09
C LEU A 92 -14.05 10.25 -6.88
N SER A 93 -14.09 9.48 -7.96
CA SER A 93 -14.03 8.01 -7.92
C SER A 93 -12.60 7.45 -7.95
N GLU A 94 -11.60 8.32 -7.86
CA GLU A 94 -10.18 8.00 -7.93
C GLU A 94 -9.48 8.31 -6.62
N MET A 95 -8.34 7.64 -6.40
CA MET A 95 -7.58 7.77 -5.17
C MET A 95 -6.08 7.72 -5.47
N LEU A 96 -5.33 8.63 -4.83
CA LEU A 96 -3.87 8.54 -4.75
C LEU A 96 -3.47 7.36 -3.85
N LEU A 97 -2.79 6.37 -4.43
CA LEU A 97 -2.57 5.07 -3.79
C LEU A 97 -1.61 5.19 -2.60
N ALA A 98 -0.43 5.77 -2.78
CA ALA A 98 0.54 5.93 -1.71
C ALA A 98 0.00 6.85 -0.61
N LYS A 99 -0.61 7.97 -0.98
CA LYS A 99 -1.20 8.91 0.00
C LYS A 99 -2.22 8.25 0.94
N ASN A 100 -3.03 7.33 0.42
CA ASN A 100 -4.19 6.79 1.14
C ASN A 100 -4.03 5.35 1.65
N ILE A 101 -3.03 4.60 1.16
CA ILE A 101 -2.84 3.19 1.53
C ILE A 101 -1.48 2.96 2.14
N LEU A 102 -0.40 3.44 1.52
CA LEU A 102 0.95 3.22 2.03
C LEU A 102 1.07 3.89 3.41
N ASP A 103 1.68 3.19 4.36
CA ASP A 103 1.87 3.69 5.72
C ASP A 103 0.56 4.01 6.46
N LYS A 104 -0.56 3.43 6.01
CA LYS A 104 -1.88 3.56 6.64
C LYS A 104 -2.33 2.26 7.29
N LYS A 105 -3.23 2.39 8.27
CA LYS A 105 -3.93 1.28 8.88
C LYS A 105 -5.11 0.86 8.00
N VAL A 106 -5.19 -0.43 7.73
CA VAL A 106 -6.27 -1.07 6.99
C VAL A 106 -6.77 -2.28 7.79
N MET A 107 -8.00 -2.66 7.56
CA MET A 107 -8.59 -3.88 8.09
C MET A 107 -8.29 -5.03 7.13
N ASP A 108 -7.63 -6.08 7.63
CA ASP A 108 -7.56 -7.39 6.99
C ASP A 108 -8.85 -8.13 7.38
N THR A 109 -9.80 -8.18 6.45
CA THR A 109 -11.11 -8.80 6.70
C THR A 109 -11.05 -10.33 6.74
N ALA A 110 -10.04 -10.95 6.11
CA ALA A 110 -9.86 -12.41 6.16
C ALA A 110 -9.38 -12.85 7.54
N ARG A 111 -8.42 -12.11 8.12
CA ARG A 111 -7.85 -12.40 9.45
C ARG A 111 -8.44 -11.58 10.58
N ARG A 112 -9.44 -10.75 10.29
CA ARG A 112 -10.21 -9.96 11.26
C ARG A 112 -9.35 -9.07 12.15
N ARG A 113 -8.30 -8.45 11.59
CA ARG A 113 -7.37 -7.61 12.36
C ARG A 113 -7.00 -6.33 11.62
N VAL A 114 -6.64 -5.31 12.39
CA VAL A 114 -6.07 -4.08 11.85
C VAL A 114 -4.58 -4.29 11.58
N VAL A 115 -4.15 -3.93 10.38
CA VAL A 115 -2.77 -4.06 9.91
C VAL A 115 -2.29 -2.75 9.29
N ARG A 116 -0.98 -2.50 9.35
CA ARG A 116 -0.36 -1.36 8.66
C ARG A 116 0.18 -1.83 7.32
N VAL A 117 -0.09 -1.06 6.26
CA VAL A 117 0.43 -1.36 4.93
C VAL A 117 1.84 -0.78 4.76
N ASN A 118 2.78 -1.64 4.39
CA ASN A 118 4.18 -1.29 4.15
C ASN A 118 4.52 -1.14 2.66
N ASP A 119 3.83 -1.89 1.81
CA ASP A 119 3.99 -1.79 0.36
C ASP A 119 2.74 -2.31 -0.36
N VAL A 120 2.63 -2.03 -1.65
CA VAL A 120 1.50 -2.43 -2.48
C VAL A 120 2.00 -3.17 -3.71
N GLY A 121 1.47 -4.37 -3.94
CA GLY A 121 1.78 -5.19 -5.11
C GLY A 121 0.92 -4.84 -6.30
N LEU A 122 1.57 -4.66 -7.45
CA LEU A 122 0.94 -4.31 -8.71
C LEU A 122 1.22 -5.40 -9.74
N LYS A 123 0.19 -5.76 -10.50
CA LYS A 123 0.29 -6.70 -11.62
C LYS A 123 -0.14 -6.02 -12.91
N GLN A 124 0.60 -6.25 -13.99
CA GLN A 124 0.22 -5.77 -15.30
C GLN A 124 -0.89 -6.67 -15.86
N GLN A 125 -1.97 -6.05 -16.30
CA GLN A 125 -3.13 -6.68 -16.90
C GLN A 125 -3.68 -5.75 -17.99
N ASP A 126 -3.82 -6.28 -19.21
CA ASP A 126 -4.37 -5.56 -20.37
C ASP A 126 -3.71 -4.19 -20.62
N GLY A 127 -2.39 -4.13 -20.50
CA GLY A 127 -1.60 -2.91 -20.71
C GLY A 127 -1.68 -1.87 -19.58
N ARG A 128 -2.33 -2.18 -18.45
CA ARG A 128 -2.37 -1.33 -17.25
C ARG A 128 -1.94 -2.09 -16.02
N TYR A 129 -1.66 -1.39 -14.93
CA TYR A 129 -1.45 -2.05 -13.64
C TYR A 129 -2.74 -2.11 -12.83
N VAL A 130 -2.92 -3.21 -12.12
CA VAL A 130 -3.96 -3.40 -11.11
C VAL A 130 -3.31 -3.71 -9.76
N VAL A 131 -3.93 -3.26 -8.68
CA VAL A 131 -3.48 -3.56 -7.32
C VAL A 131 -3.98 -4.95 -6.93
N VAL A 132 -3.05 -5.85 -6.56
CA VAL A 132 -3.37 -7.25 -6.25
C VAL A 132 -3.27 -7.60 -4.77
N TRP A 133 -2.33 -6.99 -4.05
CA TRP A 133 -2.13 -7.25 -2.61
C TRP A 133 -1.47 -6.05 -1.93
N VAL A 134 -1.51 -6.05 -0.60
CA VAL A 134 -0.74 -5.15 0.27
C VAL A 134 0.20 -5.98 1.16
N ASP A 135 1.43 -5.51 1.35
CA ASP A 135 2.39 -6.09 2.31
C ASP A 135 2.10 -5.48 3.68
N VAL A 136 1.92 -6.34 4.69
CA VAL A 136 1.62 -5.98 6.07
C VAL A 136 2.64 -6.57 7.07
N GLY A 137 3.75 -7.11 6.57
CA GLY A 137 4.74 -7.80 7.38
C GLY A 137 5.51 -6.90 8.34
N MET A 138 6.01 -7.48 9.43
CA MET A 138 6.77 -6.75 10.47
C MET A 138 8.05 -6.07 9.96
N ARG A 139 8.51 -6.42 8.75
CA ARG A 139 9.68 -5.81 8.10
C ARG A 139 9.52 -4.31 7.85
N GLY A 140 8.30 -3.83 7.60
CA GLY A 140 8.03 -2.38 7.46
C GLY A 140 8.03 -1.64 8.78
N LEU A 141 7.56 -2.26 9.87
CA LEU A 141 7.71 -1.72 11.23
C LEU A 141 9.18 -1.52 11.60
N LEU A 142 10.04 -2.49 11.27
CA LEU A 142 11.47 -2.43 11.60
C LEU A 142 12.22 -1.31 10.86
N ARG A 143 11.76 -0.85 9.69
CA ARG A 143 12.39 0.28 8.96
C ARG A 143 12.21 1.61 9.68
N HIS A 144 11.19 1.74 10.53
CA HIS A 144 10.97 2.93 11.35
C HIS A 144 11.62 2.87 12.73
N LEU A 145 11.99 1.66 13.19
CA LEU A 145 12.62 1.44 14.49
C LEU A 145 14.14 1.30 14.41
N LEU A 146 14.69 0.92 13.25
CA LEU A 146 16.11 0.64 13.06
C LEU A 146 16.64 1.30 11.77
N PRO A 147 17.83 1.95 11.80
CA PRO A 147 18.51 2.42 10.60
C PRO A 147 18.78 1.28 9.60
N GLU A 148 18.68 1.56 8.30
CA GLU A 148 18.89 0.58 7.20
C GLU A 148 20.14 -0.32 7.35
N PRO A 149 21.33 0.20 7.74
CA PRO A 149 22.52 -0.62 7.92
C PRO A 149 22.36 -1.68 9.03
N VAL A 150 21.60 -1.34 10.08
CA VAL A 150 21.33 -2.22 11.23
C VAL A 150 20.31 -3.29 10.83
N LEU A 151 19.28 -2.91 10.08
CA LEU A 151 18.29 -3.84 9.54
C LEU A 151 18.92 -4.88 8.60
N GLU A 152 19.83 -4.45 7.72
CA GLU A 152 20.59 -5.36 6.85
C GLU A 152 21.52 -6.29 7.64
N ALA A 153 22.20 -5.78 8.66
CA ALA A 153 23.04 -6.59 9.54
C ALA A 153 22.21 -7.62 10.34
N PHE A 154 21.05 -7.21 10.86
CA PHE A 154 20.16 -8.06 11.67
C PHE A 154 19.55 -9.18 10.82
N THR A 155 19.06 -8.87 9.62
CA THR A 155 18.49 -9.85 8.69
C THR A 155 19.54 -10.83 8.15
N ARG A 156 20.78 -10.38 7.89
CA ARG A 156 21.87 -11.23 7.42
C ARG A 156 22.43 -12.13 8.54
N THR A 157 22.51 -11.63 9.77
CA THR A 157 23.09 -12.36 10.93
C THR A 157 22.13 -13.42 11.49
N LEU A 158 20.83 -13.15 11.55
CA LEU A 158 19.86 -14.06 12.19
C LEU A 158 19.24 -15.10 11.27
N ARG A 159 19.53 -15.09 9.96
CA ARG A 159 18.87 -15.95 8.94
C ARG A 159 17.33 -15.99 9.05
N LEU A 160 16.74 -14.92 9.60
CA LEU A 160 15.30 -14.79 9.73
C LEU A 160 14.74 -14.58 8.33
N SER A 161 14.23 -15.65 7.74
CA SER A 161 13.34 -15.58 6.59
C SER A 161 12.04 -14.95 7.08
N LEU A 162 12.03 -13.63 7.24
CA LEU A 162 10.82 -12.88 7.60
C LEU A 162 9.78 -13.19 6.52
N PRO A 163 8.71 -13.94 6.86
CA PRO A 163 7.70 -14.31 5.88
C PRO A 163 7.13 -13.03 5.27
N ARG A 164 6.93 -13.02 3.95
CA ARG A 164 6.11 -11.98 3.33
C ARG A 164 4.69 -12.18 3.84
N ASP A 165 4.26 -11.35 4.78
CA ASP A 165 2.85 -11.30 5.17
C ASP A 165 2.13 -10.34 4.22
N VAL A 166 1.33 -10.92 3.33
CA VAL A 166 0.59 -10.19 2.30
C VAL A 166 -0.90 -10.46 2.46
N VAL A 167 -1.69 -9.42 2.20
CA VAL A 167 -3.15 -9.48 2.19
C VAL A 167 -3.63 -9.21 0.77
N SER A 168 -4.39 -10.14 0.20
CA SER A 168 -5.07 -9.93 -1.10
C SER A 168 -5.93 -8.67 -1.03
N TRP A 169 -5.88 -7.84 -2.07
CA TRP A 169 -6.61 -6.57 -2.09
C TRP A 169 -8.11 -6.74 -1.81
N GLU A 170 -8.70 -7.87 -2.21
CA GLU A 170 -10.11 -8.20 -1.98
C GLU A 170 -10.51 -8.18 -0.49
N HIS A 171 -9.53 -8.37 0.41
CA HIS A 171 -9.71 -8.41 1.85
C HIS A 171 -9.29 -7.12 2.56
N VAL A 172 -8.84 -6.09 1.82
CA VAL A 172 -8.31 -4.83 2.38
C VAL A 172 -9.42 -3.78 2.46
N GLU A 173 -9.74 -3.33 3.67
CA GLU A 173 -10.67 -2.22 3.90
C GLU A 173 -9.99 -1.07 4.66
N PRO A 174 -9.85 0.14 4.09
CA PRO A 174 -9.21 1.27 4.78
C PRO A 174 -10.00 1.72 6.03
N ILE A 175 -9.30 1.98 7.14
CA ILE A 175 -9.92 2.40 8.41
C ILE A 175 -9.94 3.93 8.53
N GLU A 176 -8.83 4.58 8.18
CA GLU A 176 -8.64 6.02 8.30
C GLU A 176 -8.40 6.60 6.91
N THR A 177 -9.45 6.97 6.20
CA THR A 177 -9.27 7.75 4.97
C THR A 177 -10.44 8.69 4.78
N GLU A 178 -10.14 9.86 4.22
CA GLU A 178 -11.04 10.89 3.69
C GLU A 178 -11.88 10.32 2.52
N LEU A 179 -12.45 9.13 2.67
CA LEU A 179 -13.20 8.45 1.62
C LEU A 179 -14.62 8.96 1.64
N THR A 180 -15.00 9.48 0.48
CA THR A 180 -16.32 9.98 0.20
C THR A 180 -17.38 8.92 0.51
N ARG A 181 -18.56 9.41 0.92
CA ARG A 181 -19.76 8.68 1.38
C ARG A 181 -20.10 7.40 0.60
N ALA A 182 -19.74 7.32 -0.68
CA ALA A 182 -19.98 6.18 -1.56
C ALA A 182 -19.33 4.85 -1.09
N LYS A 183 -18.14 4.89 -0.45
CA LYS A 183 -17.50 3.67 0.07
C LYS A 183 -18.02 3.26 1.46
N ARG A 184 -18.46 4.21 2.28
CA ARG A 184 -19.05 3.93 3.61
C ARG A 184 -20.24 2.99 3.52
N GLN A 185 -21.11 3.14 2.53
CA GLN A 185 -22.32 2.33 2.41
C GLN A 185 -22.05 0.86 2.05
N ALA A 186 -20.92 0.56 1.38
CA ALA A 186 -20.49 -0.81 1.10
C ALA A 186 -19.77 -1.46 2.30
N VAL A 187 -19.03 -0.68 3.08
CA VAL A 187 -18.18 -1.12 4.20
C VAL A 187 -18.98 -1.35 5.50
N TYR A 188 -19.98 -0.52 5.81
CA TYR A 188 -20.74 -0.60 7.08
C TYR A 188 -21.62 -1.85 7.25
N SER A 189 -21.96 -2.55 6.17
CA SER A 189 -22.76 -3.79 6.25
C SER A 189 -21.98 -4.98 6.83
N LYS A 190 -20.64 -4.90 6.93
CA LYS A 190 -19.76 -6.01 7.32
C LYS A 190 -19.19 -5.92 8.74
N LEU A 191 -19.19 -4.73 9.37
CA LEU A 191 -18.49 -4.44 10.64
C LEU A 191 -19.24 -4.84 11.92
N ALA A 192 -20.51 -5.24 11.87
CA ALA A 192 -21.34 -5.46 13.06
C ALA A 192 -21.15 -6.84 13.76
N ARG A 193 -19.98 -7.50 13.66
CA ARG A 193 -19.88 -8.96 13.94
C ARG A 193 -18.69 -9.51 14.74
N LEU A 194 -17.79 -8.71 15.32
CA LEU A 194 -16.64 -9.29 16.07
C LEU A 194 -16.86 -9.25 17.59
N HIS A 195 -16.52 -10.37 18.27
CA HIS A 195 -16.80 -10.62 19.68
C HIS A 195 -15.50 -10.76 20.52
N PRO A 196 -15.55 -10.52 21.85
CA PRO A 196 -14.39 -10.60 22.76
C PRO A 196 -13.66 -11.95 22.80
N ALA A 197 -14.32 -13.04 22.39
CA ALA A 197 -13.67 -14.34 22.26
C ALA A 197 -12.57 -14.35 21.19
N ASP A 198 -12.73 -13.57 20.11
CA ASP A 198 -11.76 -13.48 19.02
C ASP A 198 -10.43 -12.82 19.49
N ILE A 199 -10.44 -12.09 20.62
CA ILE A 199 -9.24 -11.48 21.23
C ILE A 199 -8.43 -12.51 22.03
N ALA A 200 -9.11 -13.49 22.66
CA ALA A 200 -8.46 -14.51 23.46
C ALA A 200 -7.63 -15.49 22.59
N ASP A 201 -8.15 -15.83 21.41
CA ASP A 201 -7.49 -16.74 20.47
C ASP A 201 -6.16 -16.16 19.94
N ILE A 202 -6.08 -14.82 19.77
CA ILE A 202 -4.87 -14.13 19.31
C ILE A 202 -3.77 -14.18 20.38
N VAL A 203 -4.14 -14.09 21.66
CA VAL A 203 -3.19 -14.12 22.78
C VAL A 203 -2.59 -15.52 22.98
N GLU A 204 -3.35 -16.56 22.64
CA GLU A 204 -2.96 -17.96 22.78
C GLU A 204 -1.86 -18.38 21.79
N GLU A 205 -1.85 -17.82 20.58
CA GLU A 205 -0.88 -18.12 19.51
C GLU A 205 0.49 -17.43 19.68
N LEU A 206 0.63 -16.51 20.64
CA LEU A 206 1.87 -15.76 20.87
C LEU A 206 2.84 -16.49 21.81
N ASN A 207 4.14 -16.33 21.55
CA ASN A 207 5.18 -16.86 22.44
C ASN A 207 5.24 -16.08 23.77
N PRO A 208 5.86 -16.65 24.84
CA PRO A 208 5.79 -16.06 26.18
C PRO A 208 6.31 -14.62 26.27
N SER A 209 7.33 -14.25 25.47
CA SER A 209 7.85 -12.88 25.42
C SER A 209 6.89 -11.91 24.73
N GLU A 210 6.29 -12.31 23.61
CA GLU A 210 5.33 -11.49 22.85
C GLU A 210 4.04 -11.29 23.64
N ARG A 211 3.59 -12.35 24.32
CA ARG A 211 2.42 -12.31 25.21
C ARG A 211 2.64 -11.35 26.37
N ALA A 212 3.82 -11.36 26.99
CA ALA A 212 4.15 -10.43 28.08
C ALA A 212 4.17 -8.96 27.60
N THR A 213 4.66 -8.71 26.39
CA THR A 213 4.67 -7.36 25.79
C THR A 213 3.26 -6.85 25.47
N ILE A 214 2.38 -7.71 24.96
CA ILE A 214 0.98 -7.34 24.67
C ILE A 214 0.16 -7.19 25.95
N LEU A 215 0.34 -8.08 26.94
CA LEU A 215 -0.35 -7.98 28.22
C LEU A 215 0.07 -6.74 29.02
N GLN A 216 1.35 -6.36 28.98
CA GLN A 216 1.81 -5.10 29.59
C GLN A 216 1.25 -3.86 28.88
N ALA A 217 1.00 -3.93 27.57
CA ALA A 217 0.36 -2.85 26.82
C ALA A 217 -1.15 -2.74 27.13
N LEU A 218 -1.83 -3.87 27.35
CA LEU A 218 -3.25 -3.92 27.73
C LEU A 218 -3.50 -3.56 29.21
N ASP A 219 -2.60 -3.92 30.12
CA ASP A 219 -2.65 -3.52 31.54
C ASP A 219 -2.52 -1.99 31.69
N ALA A 220 -1.72 -1.34 30.83
CA ALA A 220 -1.58 0.11 30.81
C ALA A 220 -2.84 0.84 30.28
N GLU A 221 -3.61 0.20 29.39
CA GLU A 221 -4.87 0.73 28.86
C GLU A 221 -6.04 0.47 29.83
N THR A 222 -6.04 -0.67 30.53
CA THR A 222 -7.05 -1.03 31.55
C THR A 222 -6.90 -0.22 32.84
N ALA A 223 -5.67 0.16 33.23
CA ALA A 223 -5.44 1.05 34.37
C ALA A 223 -6.01 2.47 34.17
N GLY A 224 -6.20 2.90 32.92
CA GLY A 224 -6.84 4.18 32.58
C GLY A 224 -8.36 4.20 32.81
N GLU A 225 -9.03 3.05 32.69
CA GLU A 225 -10.49 2.93 32.92
C GLU A 225 -10.85 2.66 34.39
N ALA A 226 -9.91 2.22 35.23
CA ALA A 226 -10.15 1.97 36.66
C ALA A 226 -10.03 3.22 37.56
N LEU A 227 -9.64 4.38 37.01
CA LEU A 227 -9.49 5.66 37.73
C LEU A 227 -10.42 6.77 37.22
N ALA A 228 -11.45 6.42 36.42
CA ALA A 228 -12.47 7.34 35.93
C ALA A 228 -13.84 7.08 36.59
#